data_AF-A0A7K4AZC3-F1
#
_entry.id   AF-A0A7K4AZC3-F1
#
_cell.length_a   1.000
_cell.length_b   1.000
_cell.length_c   1.000
_cell.angle_alpha   90.00
_cell.angle_beta   90.00
_cell.angle_gamma   90.00
#
_symmetry.space_group_name_H-M   'P 1'
#
loop_
_entity.id
_entity.type
_entity.pdbx_description
1 polymer ?
#
loop_
_entity_poly.entity_id
_entity_poly.type
_entity_poly.pdbx_seq_one_letter_code
_entity_poly.pdbx_strand_id
1 'polypeptide(L)' 'MIAIIHILVLIGILISAAYIVWQKNLIAATIGFAAFSLLLSIEFYILQAPDVAIAEAAVG' A
#
# COMPACT_ATOMS: atom_id res chain seq x y z
N MET A 1 -2.16 -16.56 -12.20
CA MET A 1 -2.06 -16.48 -10.71
C MET A 1 -1.45 -15.16 -10.26
N ILE A 2 -0.26 -14.78 -10.75
CA ILE A 2 0.39 -13.49 -10.43
C ILE A 2 -0.51 -12.28 -10.77
N ALA A 3 -1.20 -12.30 -11.92
CA ALA A 3 -2.12 -11.22 -12.31
C ALA A 3 -3.28 -11.00 -11.31
N ILE A 4 -3.77 -12.06 -10.64
CA ILE A 4 -4.84 -11.94 -9.64
C ILE A 4 -4.31 -11.24 -8.39
N ILE A 5 -3.10 -11.60 -7.96
CA ILE A 5 -2.45 -10.98 -6.80
C ILE A 5 -2.21 -9.49 -7.07
N HIS A 6 -1.66 -9.15 -8.23
CA HIS A 6 -1.45 -7.75 -8.64
C HIS A 6 -2.75 -6.94 -8.61
N ILE A 7 -3.84 -7.47 -9.17
CA ILE A 7 -5.15 -6.79 -9.14
C ILE A 7 -5.65 -6.60 -7.71
N LEU A 8 -5.51 -7.61 -6.84
CA LEU A 8 -5.94 -7.51 -5.44
C LEU A 8 -5.14 -6.46 -4.67
N VAL A 9 -3.83 -6.37 -4.91
CA VAL A 9 -2.96 -5.35 -4.29
C VAL A 9 -3.40 -3.95 -4.73
N LEU A 10 -3.60 -3.72 -6.03
CA LEU A 10 -4.08 -2.43 -6.54
C LEU A 10 -5.44 -2.05 -5.95
N ILE A 11 -6.37 -3.00 -5.82
CA ILE A 11 -7.66 -2.75 -5.16
C ILE A 11 -7.45 -2.39 -3.67
N GLY A 12 -6.56 -3.10 -2.97
CA GLY A 12 -6.23 -2.79 -1.58
C GLY A 12 -5.63 -1.38 -1.39
N ILE A 13 -4.80 -0.94 -2.31
CA ILE A 13 -4.24 0.43 -2.35
C ILE A 13 -5.37 1.46 -2.48
N LEU A 14 -6.32 1.23 -3.39
CA LEU A 14 -7.47 2.13 -3.56
C LEU A 14 -8.38 2.16 -2.32
N ILE A 15 -8.66 1.01 -1.71
CA ILE A 15 -9.50 0.90 -0.51
C ILE A 15 -8.82 1.61 0.67
N SER A 16 -7.52 1.40 0.89
CA SER A 16 -6.77 2.06 1.96
C SER A 16 -6.71 3.58 1.74
N ALA A 17 -6.49 4.05 0.51
CA ALA A 17 -6.55 5.47 0.18
C ALA A 17 -7.92 6.09 0.47
N ALA A 18 -9.01 5.44 0.04
CA ALA A 18 -10.37 5.91 0.33
C ALA A 18 -10.66 5.94 1.84
N TYR A 19 -10.25 4.91 2.57
CA TYR A 19 -10.36 4.84 4.02
C TYR A 19 -9.66 6.01 4.71
N ILE A 20 -8.41 6.31 4.34
CA ILE A 20 -7.61 7.42 4.90
C ILE A 20 -8.34 8.76 4.71
N VAL A 21 -8.84 9.03 3.50
CA VAL A 21 -9.49 10.31 3.16
C VAL A 21 -10.76 10.55 3.96
N TRP A 22 -11.52 9.50 4.28
CA TRP A 22 -12.76 9.63 5.07
C TRP A 22 -12.52 9.64 6.59
N GLN A 23 -11.30 9.32 7.04
CA GLN A 23 -11.04 9.13 8.44
C GLN A 23 -10.81 10.48 9.16
N LYS A 24 -11.69 10.79 10.12
CA LYS A 24 -11.56 12.00 10.96
C LYS A 24 -10.54 11.85 12.09
N ASN A 25 -10.33 10.63 12.57
CA ASN A 25 -9.35 10.34 13.61
C ASN A 25 -7.98 10.16 12.96
N LEU A 26 -7.06 11.07 13.27
CA LEU A 26 -5.72 11.09 12.69
C LEU A 26 -4.91 9.81 12.98
N ILE A 27 -5.07 9.19 14.16
CA ILE A 27 -4.38 7.93 14.50
C ILE A 27 -4.87 6.81 13.58
N ALA A 28 -6.19 6.72 13.37
CA ALA A 28 -6.76 5.73 12.46
C ALA A 28 -6.35 6.00 11.00
N ALA A 29 -6.24 7.27 10.60
CA ALA A 29 -5.72 7.65 9.28
C ALA A 29 -4.24 7.22 9.13
N THR A 30 -3.40 7.42 10.14
CA THR A 30 -2.00 6.96 10.16
C THR A 30 -1.89 5.43 10.05
N ILE A 31 -2.74 4.68 10.74
CA ILE A 31 -2.79 3.21 10.58
C ILE A 31 -3.18 2.83 9.15
N GLY A 32 -4.12 3.58 8.54
CA GLY A 32 -4.46 3.46 7.13
C GLY A 32 -3.26 3.70 6.21
N PHE A 33 -2.47 4.75 6.48
CA PHE A 33 -1.24 5.05 5.74
C PHE A 33 -0.19 3.94 5.87
N ALA A 34 -0.02 3.34 7.05
CA ALA A 34 0.89 2.21 7.23
C ALA A 34 0.47 0.98 6.39
N ALA A 35 -0.83 0.70 6.33
CA ALA A 35 -1.37 -0.36 5.46
C ALA A 35 -1.19 -0.04 3.98
N PHE A 36 -1.38 1.23 3.59
CA PHE A 36 -1.13 1.72 2.23
C PHE A 36 0.35 1.56 1.82
N SER A 37 1.28 1.99 2.68
CA SER A 37 2.75 1.86 2.48
C SER A 37 3.14 0.39 2.26
N LEU A 38 2.66 -0.52 3.12
CA LEU A 38 2.92 -1.96 2.99
C LEU A 38 2.44 -2.52 1.63
N LEU A 39 1.22 -2.17 1.22
CA LEU A 39 0.67 -2.64 -0.06
C LEU A 39 1.45 -2.07 -1.25
N LEU A 40 1.91 -0.82 -1.15
CA LEU A 40 2.71 -0.17 -2.18
C LEU A 40 4.10 -0.81 -2.32
N SER A 41 4.75 -1.16 -1.20
CA SER A 41 6.01 -1.91 -1.22
C SER A 41 5.86 -3.29 -1.88
N ILE A 42 4.75 -4.00 -1.59
CA ILE A 42 4.42 -5.28 -2.26
C ILE A 42 4.23 -5.07 -3.76
N GLU A 43 3.56 -3.99 -4.17
CA GLU A 43 3.35 -3.68 -5.59
C GLU A 43 4.68 -3.42 -6.31
N PHE A 44 5.60 -2.65 -5.73
CA PHE A 44 6.94 -2.45 -6.29
C PHE A 44 7.73 -3.75 -6.41
N TYR A 45 7.58 -4.67 -5.45
CA TYR A 45 8.17 -5.99 -5.53
C TYR A 45 7.59 -6.82 -6.70
N ILE A 46 6.27 -6.79 -6.91
CA ILE A 46 5.60 -7.46 -8.05
C ILE A 46 6.07 -6.88 -9.38
N LEU A 47 6.27 -5.56 -9.46
CA LEU A 47 6.78 -4.85 -10.63
C LEU A 47 8.28 -5.04 -10.87
N GLN A 48 8.95 -5.89 -10.10
CA GLN A 48 10.39 -6.18 -10.20
C GLN A 48 11.28 -4.96 -9.96
N ALA A 49 10.83 -4.03 -9.10
CA ALA A 49 11.59 -2.87 -8.64
C ALA A 49 12.00 -3.04 -7.16
N PRO A 50 12.98 -3.93 -6.84
CA PRO A 50 13.29 -4.30 -5.46
C PRO A 50 13.89 -3.16 -4.64
N ASP A 51 14.69 -2.28 -5.23
CA ASP A 51 15.32 -1.16 -4.53
C ASP A 51 14.27 -0.15 -4.05
N VAL A 52 13.25 0.11 -4.88
CA VAL A 52 12.12 0.98 -4.54
C VAL A 52 11.24 0.33 -3.48
N ALA A 53 11.00 -0.98 -3.57
CA ALA A 53 10.21 -1.72 -2.58
C ALA A 53 10.83 -1.66 -1.17
N ILE A 54 12.16 -1.82 -1.07
CA ILE A 54 12.90 -1.72 0.20
C ILE A 54 12.88 -0.28 0.72
N ALA A 55 13.11 0.70 -0.16
CA ALA A 55 13.06 2.11 0.23
C ALA A 55 11.68 2.51 0.77
N GLU A 56 10.61 2.11 0.09
CA GLU A 56 9.23 2.37 0.54
C GLU A 56 8.96 1.73 1.91
N ALA A 57 9.31 0.45 2.08
CA ALA A 57 9.10 -0.26 3.34
C ALA A 57 9.90 0.31 4.52
N ALA A 58 11.02 1.00 4.26
CA ALA A 58 11.83 1.63 5.29
C ALA A 58 11.37 3.05 5.65
N VAL A 59 10.74 3.76 4.71
CA VAL A 59 10.37 5.18 4.85
C VAL A 59 8.91 5.36 5.27
N GLY A 60 7.99 4.60 4.67
CA GLY A 60 6.54 4.76 4.86
C GLY A 60 6.01 4.07 6.10
#